data_AF-A0A348UVL1-F1
#
_entry.id   AF-A0A348UVL1-F1
#
_cell.length_a   1.000
_cell.length_b   1.000
_cell.length_c   1.000
_cell.angle_alpha   90.00
_cell.angle_beta   90.00
_cell.angle_gamma   90.00
#
_symmetry.space_group_name_H-M   'P 1'
#
loop_
_entity.id
_entity.type
_entity.pdbx_description
1 polymer ?
#
loop_
_entity_poly.entity_id
_entity_poly.type
_entity_poly.pdbx_seq_one_letter_code
_entity_poly.pdbx_strand_id
1 'polypeptide(L)' 'MRQAKFSVEESQSLFLNSFKQYGFKDKSAMLRAAIDRFKKEIELESLKKSADLYSEIYSEDDDLKELTDTAVNGWPE' A
#
# COMPACT_ATOMS: atom_id res chain seq x y z
N MET A 1 -14.08 -16.88 -9.68
CA MET A 1 -12.68 -16.47 -9.96
C MET A 1 -12.50 -16.40 -11.47
N ARG A 2 -11.84 -15.37 -12.02
CA ARG A 2 -11.46 -15.33 -13.44
C ARG A 2 -10.04 -15.89 -13.58
N GLN A 3 -9.81 -16.70 -14.62
CA GLN A 3 -8.48 -17.25 -14.90
C GLN A 3 -7.72 -16.31 -15.85
N ALA A 4 -6.45 -16.09 -15.55
CA ALA A 4 -5.51 -15.38 -16.41
C ALA A 4 -4.24 -16.22 -16.54
N LYS A 5 -3.65 -16.23 -17.74
CA LYS A 5 -2.33 -16.82 -17.98
C LYS A 5 -1.31 -15.68 -18.08
N PHE A 6 -0.19 -15.82 -17.40
CA PHE A 6 0.90 -14.88 -17.40
C PHE A 6 2.21 -15.67 -17.46
N SER A 7 3.21 -15.09 -18.12
CA SER A 7 4.56 -15.63 -18.12
C SER A 7 5.25 -15.23 -16.81
N VAL A 8 6.05 -16.13 -16.28
CA VAL A 8 6.89 -15.90 -15.10
C VAL A 8 8.30 -16.36 -15.39
N GLU A 9 9.27 -15.76 -14.72
CA GLU A 9 10.64 -16.23 -14.75
C GLU A 9 10.75 -17.62 -14.11
N GLU A 10 11.78 -18.38 -14.49
CA GLU A 10 12.01 -19.72 -13.93
C GLU A 10 12.15 -19.68 -12.40
N SER A 11 12.86 -18.67 -11.87
CA SER A 11 13.02 -18.45 -10.44
C SER A 11 11.69 -18.21 -9.72
N GLN A 12 10.77 -17.46 -10.35
CA GLN A 12 9.42 -17.21 -9.82
C GLN A 12 8.57 -18.48 -9.84
N SER A 13 8.71 -19.30 -10.89
CA SER A 13 8.05 -20.60 -10.99
C SER A 13 8.53 -21.56 -9.89
N LEU A 14 9.84 -21.65 -9.65
CA LEU A 14 10.44 -22.45 -8.58
C LEU A 14 9.97 -22.01 -7.19
N PHE A 15 9.90 -20.70 -6.96
CA PHE A 15 9.35 -20.14 -5.73
C PHE A 15 7.88 -20.53 -5.53
N LEU A 16 7.05 -20.36 -6.55
CA LEU A 16 5.64 -20.77 -6.51
C LEU A 16 5.47 -22.28 -6.35
N ASN A 17 6.38 -23.11 -6.88
CA ASN A 17 6.36 -24.56 -6.66
C ASN A 17 6.52 -24.95 -5.19
N SER A 18 7.17 -24.10 -4.40
CA SER A 18 7.40 -24.32 -2.97
C SER A 18 6.23 -23.86 -2.09
N PHE A 19 5.06 -23.54 -2.67
CA PHE A 19 3.89 -22.99 -1.98
C PHE A 19 3.48 -23.73 -0.70
N LYS A 20 3.62 -25.06 -0.65
CA LYS A 20 3.30 -25.87 0.54
C LYS A 20 4.19 -25.54 1.74
N GLN A 21 5.46 -25.21 1.50
CA GLN A 21 6.41 -24.87 2.57
C GLN A 21 6.02 -23.58 3.29
N TYR A 22 5.27 -22.71 2.61
CA TYR A 22 4.78 -21.44 3.13
C TYR A 22 3.31 -21.53 3.62
N GLY A 23 2.73 -22.73 3.71
CA GLY A 23 1.38 -22.93 4.23
C GLY A 23 0.24 -22.61 3.24
N PHE A 24 0.54 -22.43 1.94
CA PHE A 24 -0.51 -22.22 0.94
C PHE A 24 -1.09 -23.53 0.44
N LYS A 25 -2.39 -23.51 0.10
CA LYS A 25 -3.10 -24.66 -0.46
C LYS A 25 -2.73 -24.98 -1.92
N ASP A 26 -2.39 -23.96 -2.69
CA ASP A 26 -2.06 -24.04 -4.12
C ASP A 26 -1.20 -22.82 -4.55
N LYS A 27 -0.57 -22.91 -5.73
CA LYS A 27 0.23 -21.82 -6.30
C LYS A 27 -0.58 -20.54 -6.47
N SER A 28 -1.85 -20.66 -6.86
CA SER A 28 -2.73 -19.52 -7.10
C SER A 28 -3.10 -18.79 -5.81
N ALA A 29 -3.13 -19.46 -4.66
CA ALA A 29 -3.34 -18.85 -3.35
C ALA A 29 -2.12 -18.03 -2.92
N MET A 30 -0.91 -18.59 -3.13
CA MET A 30 0.34 -17.88 -2.88
C MET A 30 0.47 -16.64 -3.76
N LEU A 31 0.19 -16.78 -5.06
CA LEU A 31 0.25 -15.66 -6.00
C LEU A 31 -0.79 -14.57 -5.68
N ARG A 32 -2.02 -14.94 -5.32
CA ARG A 32 -3.03 -13.96 -4.90
C ARG A 32 -2.57 -13.17 -3.67
N ALA A 33 -2.01 -13.84 -2.67
CA ALA A 33 -1.48 -13.17 -1.49
C ALA A 33 -0.34 -12.19 -1.85
N ALA A 34 0.54 -12.57 -2.79
CA ALA A 34 1.59 -11.68 -3.28
C ALA A 34 1.03 -10.45 -4.00
N ILE A 35 0.03 -10.64 -4.88
CA ILE A 35 -0.64 -9.54 -5.60
C ILE A 35 -1.36 -8.61 -4.62
N ASP A 36 -2.08 -9.15 -3.65
CA ASP A 36 -2.80 -8.36 -2.65
C ASP A 36 -1.83 -7.53 -1.78
N ARG A 37 -0.66 -8.09 -1.46
CA ARG A 37 0.40 -7.36 -0.77
C ARG A 37 0.95 -6.24 -1.62
N PHE A 38 1.31 -6.53 -2.88
CA PHE A 38 1.86 -5.53 -3.79
C PHE A 38 0.88 -4.39 -4.07
N LYS A 39 -0.42 -4.70 -4.19
CA LYS A 39 -1.47 -3.69 -4.30
C LYS A 39 -1.46 -2.72 -3.12
N LYS A 40 -1.40 -3.23 -1.89
CA LYS A 40 -1.35 -2.39 -0.68
C LYS A 40 -0.09 -1.52 -0.63
N GLU A 41 1.04 -2.04 -1.08
CA GLU A 41 2.29 -1.30 -1.15
C GLU A 41 2.18 -0.12 -2.13
N ILE A 42 1.62 -0.34 -3.33
CA ILE A 42 1.35 0.73 -4.30
C ILE A 42 0.37 1.78 -3.75
N GLU A 43 -0.73 1.33 -3.13
CA GLU A 43 -1.73 2.24 -2.55
C GLU A 43 -1.13 3.10 -1.42
N LEU A 44 -0.27 2.50 -0.59
CA LEU A 44 0.44 3.21 0.47
C LEU A 44 1.44 4.23 -0.09
N GLU A 45 2.20 3.88 -1.12
CA GLU A 45 3.10 4.82 -1.79
C GLU A 45 2.33 6.00 -2.40
N SER A 46 1.18 5.73 -3.02
CA SER A 46 0.29 6.77 -3.56
C SER A 46 -0.22 7.69 -2.45
N LEU A 47 -0.63 7.12 -1.31
CA LEU A 47 -1.09 7.88 -0.16
C LEU A 47 0.02 8.77 0.41
N LYS A 48 1.23 8.24 0.57
CA LYS A 48 2.39 9.02 1.04
C LYS A 48 2.69 10.20 0.12
N LYS A 49 2.77 9.96 -1.19
CA LYS A 49 2.97 11.03 -2.19
C LYS A 49 1.90 12.11 -2.11
N SER A 50 0.64 11.72 -1.91
CA SER A 50 -0.43 12.70 -1.73
C SER A 50 -0.28 13.49 -0.43
N ALA A 51 0.09 12.83 0.68
CA ALA A 51 0.32 13.51 1.95
C ALA A 51 1.50 14.49 1.88
N ASP A 52 2.60 14.11 1.21
CA ASP A 52 3.76 14.98 0.99
C ASP A 52 3.36 16.24 0.21
N LEU A 53 2.54 16.09 -0.85
CA LEU A 53 2.02 17.22 -1.63
C LEU A 53 1.11 18.14 -0.80
N TYR A 54 0.23 17.57 0.03
CA TYR A 54 -0.61 18.37 0.93
C TYR A 54 0.23 19.08 2.00
N SER A 55 1.30 18.44 2.49
CA SER A 55 2.23 19.07 3.44
C SER A 55 2.96 20.26 2.81
N GLU A 56 3.35 20.17 1.54
CA GLU A 56 3.96 21.27 0.80
C GLU A 56 2.99 22.45 0.70
N ILE A 57 1.75 22.21 0.25
CA ILE A 57 0.70 23.25 0.15
C ILE A 57 0.41 23.87 1.53
N TYR A 58 0.22 23.06 2.56
CA TYR A 58 -0.04 23.54 3.92
C TYR A 58 1.14 24.34 4.49
N SER A 59 2.37 24.00 4.13
CA SER A 59 3.56 24.73 4.60
C SER A 59 3.63 26.15 4.05
N GLU A 60 3.02 26.42 2.90
CA GLU A 60 2.99 27.74 2.24
C GLU A 60 1.79 28.59 2.65
N ASP A 61 0.79 28.02 3.33
CA ASP A 61 -0.45 28.69 3.72
C ASP A 61 -0.45 29.07 5.22
N ASP A 62 0.06 30.27 5.53
CA ASP A 62 0.19 30.80 6.89
C ASP A 62 -1.17 30.97 7.60
N ASP A 63 -2.20 31.43 6.87
CA ASP A 63 -3.55 31.62 7.42
C ASP A 63 -4.19 30.28 7.81
N LEU A 64 -4.00 29.24 6.98
CA LEU A 64 -4.51 27.90 7.27
C LEU A 64 -3.78 27.25 8.46
N LYS A 65 -2.46 27.47 8.59
CA LYS A 65 -1.68 27.04 9.76
C LYS A 65 -2.18 27.69 11.05
N GLU A 66 -2.41 29.00 11.05
CA GLU A 66 -2.92 29.72 12.22
C GLU A 66 -4.33 29.23 12.63
N LEU A 67 -5.21 28.98 11.65
CA LEU A 67 -6.54 28.41 11.89
C LEU A 67 -6.51 26.99 12.45
N THR A 68 -5.56 26.17 12.02
CA THR A 68 -5.42 24.79 12.51
C THR A 68 -4.78 24.73 13.89
N ASP A 69 -3.78 25.56 14.17
CA ASP A 69 -3.15 25.69 15.49
C ASP A 69 -4.14 26.20 16.55
N THR A 70 -5.00 27.15 16.19
CA THR A 70 -6.04 27.66 17.09
C THR A 70 -7.14 26.62 17.37
N ALA A 71 -7.41 25.70 16.46
CA ALA A 71 -8.40 24.62 16.64
C ALA A 71 -7.96 23.53 17.64
N VAL A 72 -6.65 23.40 17.91
CA VAL A 72 -6.12 22.47 18.92
C VAL A 72 -6.44 22.93 20.35
N ASN A 73 -6.57 24.24 20.56
CA ASN A 73 -6.91 24.82 21.87
C ASN A 73 -8.42 24.68 22.14
N GLY A 74 -8.84 23.54 22.68
CA GLY A 74 -10.23 23.32 23.10
C GLY A 74 -10.71 21.86 23.07
N TRP A 75 -9.87 20.92 22.63
CA TRP A 75 -10.20 19.50 22.70
C TRP A 75 -9.99 18.96 24.12
N PRO A 76 -10.96 18.25 24.71
CA PRO A 76 -10.76 17.57 25.99
C PRO A 76 -9.73 16.45 25.83
N GLU A 77 -8.91 16.24 26.88
CA GLU A 77 -7.91 15.14 26.98
C GLU A 77 -8.50 13.76 26.71
#